data_AF-A0A4Q2Z4T3-F1
#
_entry.id   AF-A0A4Q2Z4T3-F1
#
_cell.length_a   1.000
_cell.length_b   1.000
_cell.length_c   1.000
_cell.angle_alpha   90.00
_cell.angle_beta   90.00
_cell.angle_gamma   90.00
#
_symmetry.space_group_name_H-M   'P 1'
#
loop_
_entity.id
_entity.type
_entity.pdbx_description
1 polymer ?
#
loop_
_entity_poly.entity_id
_entity_poly.type
_entity_poly.pdbx_seq_one_letter_code
_entity_poly.pdbx_strand_id
1 'polypeptide(L)'
;MKTPAIMILSGISAIGLLGGAVGYGVRSLLSGGGSASAVAPAGGANGSRSRSSSQDDADSLRKDAAKLPRIPHRQSEDTIESLIALDPASSYGRAAAWLADAGEEDIAAYWAAYQGGRRTNDMTDLIFLNWTRVNPRGAIAAMAGSPDEHYAWWAWAAHDPKGALAEAMATNPDRVNNVTWGLGEFHPEWLRENFDKLPEHARSNAIRGMMKWPDRQDPEGSLDFMKEH
;
A
#
# COMPACT_ATOMS: atom_id res chain seq x y z
N MET A 1 -40.04 -1.46 -51.64
CA MET A 1 -39.35 -0.75 -50.54
C MET A 1 -39.88 -1.23 -49.20
N LYS A 2 -39.16 -2.15 -48.53
CA LYS A 2 -39.21 -2.43 -47.09
C LYS A 2 -37.82 -2.95 -46.72
N THR A 3 -37.14 -2.23 -45.85
CA THR A 3 -35.76 -2.47 -45.40
C THR A 3 -35.70 -3.71 -44.49
N PRO A 4 -34.70 -4.60 -44.60
CA PRO A 4 -34.49 -5.65 -43.62
C PRO A 4 -33.76 -5.11 -42.38
N ALA A 5 -34.15 -5.62 -41.21
CA ALA A 5 -33.53 -5.35 -39.93
C ALA A 5 -32.17 -6.05 -39.83
N ILE A 6 -31.14 -5.27 -39.47
CA ILE A 6 -29.80 -5.75 -39.17
C ILE A 6 -29.75 -6.07 -37.66
N MET A 7 -29.67 -7.36 -37.31
CA MET A 7 -29.26 -7.79 -35.97
C MET A 7 -27.73 -7.75 -35.91
N ILE A 8 -27.20 -6.93 -35.02
CA ILE A 8 -25.77 -6.89 -34.67
C ILE A 8 -25.52 -7.96 -33.62
N LEU A 9 -24.70 -8.96 -33.97
CA LEU A 9 -24.22 -10.01 -33.08
C LEU A 9 -23.04 -9.45 -32.28
N SER A 10 -23.23 -9.16 -31.00
CA SER A 10 -22.13 -8.80 -30.09
C SER A 10 -21.35 -10.06 -29.72
N GLY A 11 -20.11 -10.14 -30.20
CA GLY A 11 -19.18 -11.22 -29.90
C GLY A 11 -18.69 -11.18 -28.46
N ILE A 12 -18.88 -12.30 -27.76
CA ILE A 12 -18.26 -12.59 -26.47
C ILE A 12 -16.86 -13.14 -26.77
N SER A 13 -15.82 -12.35 -26.49
CA SER A 13 -14.45 -12.83 -26.51
C SER A 13 -14.19 -13.66 -25.25
N ALA A 14 -14.03 -14.96 -25.43
CA ALA A 14 -13.50 -15.86 -24.41
C ALA A 14 -12.00 -15.58 -24.22
N ILE A 15 -11.60 -15.20 -23.00
CA ILE A 15 -10.19 -15.17 -22.60
C ILE A 15 -9.89 -16.47 -21.85
N GLY A 16 -8.97 -17.24 -22.42
CA GLY A 16 -8.54 -18.53 -21.90
C GLY A 16 -7.74 -18.41 -20.61
N LEU A 17 -8.12 -19.23 -19.62
CA LEU A 17 -7.34 -19.56 -18.44
C LEU A 17 -6.15 -20.42 -18.85
N LEU A 18 -4.93 -19.91 -18.67
CA LEU A 18 -3.73 -20.73 -18.53
C LEU A 18 -3.07 -20.41 -17.21
N GLY A 19 -3.05 -21.43 -16.34
CA GLY A 19 -2.46 -21.38 -15.02
C GLY A 19 -0.94 -21.32 -15.06
N GLY A 20 -0.39 -20.74 -14.00
CA GLY A 20 1.03 -20.77 -13.69
C GLY A 20 1.21 -20.53 -12.20
N ALA A 21 1.36 -21.60 -11.43
CA ALA A 21 1.79 -21.54 -10.05
C ALA A 21 3.24 -21.06 -10.01
N VAL A 22 3.50 -19.89 -9.42
CA VAL A 22 4.86 -19.42 -9.12
C VAL A 22 5.10 -19.65 -7.64
N GLY A 23 5.96 -20.63 -7.35
CA GLY A 23 6.41 -20.98 -6.02
C GLY A 23 7.29 -19.89 -5.41
N TYR A 24 7.01 -19.54 -4.16
CA TYR A 24 7.90 -18.73 -3.33
C TYR A 24 9.11 -19.59 -2.93
N GLY A 25 10.26 -19.31 -3.55
CA GLY A 25 11.55 -19.83 -3.13
C GLY A 25 12.07 -19.06 -1.91
N VAL A 26 12.04 -19.70 -0.73
CA VAL A 26 12.78 -19.24 0.45
C VAL A 26 14.26 -19.57 0.24
N ARG A 27 15.10 -18.54 0.11
CA ARG A 27 16.55 -18.63 0.27
C ARG A 27 16.93 -17.86 1.53
N SER A 28 17.21 -18.58 2.60
CA SER A 28 18.07 -18.10 3.69
C SER A 28 19.13 -19.15 3.92
N LEU A 29 20.36 -18.80 3.61
CA LEU A 29 21.55 -19.57 3.96
C LEU A 29 22.56 -18.62 4.59
N LEU A 30 22.98 -19.02 5.80
CA LEU A 30 24.29 -18.79 6.41
C LEU A 30 24.47 -17.38 7.04
N SER A 31 25.12 -17.20 8.19
CA SER A 31 25.88 -18.10 9.05
C SER A 31 26.37 -17.32 10.27
N GLY A 32 26.33 -17.95 11.45
CA GLY A 32 27.35 -17.84 12.51
C GLY A 32 27.31 -16.56 13.37
N GLY A 33 27.32 -16.61 14.69
CA GLY A 33 27.76 -17.64 15.63
C GLY A 33 28.60 -16.95 16.71
N GLY A 34 28.35 -17.27 17.99
CA GLY A 34 29.39 -17.12 19.01
C GLY A 34 29.10 -16.21 20.21
N SER A 35 28.71 -16.88 21.30
CA SER A 35 29.22 -16.72 22.67
C SER A 35 28.71 -15.62 23.60
N ALA A 36 28.19 -16.13 24.71
CA ALA A 36 27.81 -15.49 25.94
C ALA A 36 28.99 -14.94 26.76
N SER A 37 28.69 -13.98 27.63
CA SER A 37 29.23 -13.96 28.99
C SER A 37 28.32 -13.19 29.95
N ALA A 38 28.44 -13.61 31.20
CA ALA A 38 27.53 -13.49 32.30
C ALA A 38 27.75 -12.24 33.20
N VAL A 39 26.64 -11.84 33.85
CA VAL A 39 26.49 -11.40 35.26
C VAL A 39 26.84 -9.95 35.69
N ALA A 40 25.85 -9.42 36.44
CA ALA A 40 25.64 -8.15 37.17
C ALA A 40 26.57 -7.98 38.41
N PRO A 41 26.41 -7.02 39.39
CA PRO A 41 25.28 -6.10 39.64
C PRO A 41 25.57 -4.70 40.26
N ALA A 42 24.45 -3.98 40.51
CA ALA A 42 24.13 -3.09 41.64
C ALA A 42 24.54 -1.60 41.62
N GLY A 43 23.55 -0.75 41.96
CA GLY A 43 23.76 0.62 42.43
C GLY A 43 22.53 1.51 42.23
N GLY A 44 21.67 1.64 43.25
CA GLY A 44 20.47 2.47 43.21
C GLY A 44 20.75 3.97 43.33
N ALA A 45 19.79 4.78 42.87
CA ALA A 45 19.57 6.14 43.36
C ALA A 45 18.11 6.53 43.11
N ASN A 46 17.35 6.56 44.19
CA ASN A 46 16.02 7.11 44.29
C ASN A 46 16.17 8.61 44.64
N GLY A 47 15.52 9.53 43.92
CA GLY A 47 15.64 10.95 44.26
C GLY A 47 15.02 11.93 43.25
N SER A 48 13.70 12.11 43.35
CA SER A 48 12.93 13.35 43.16
C SER A 48 13.43 14.35 42.09
N ARG A 49 12.72 14.44 40.96
CA ARG A 49 12.78 15.62 40.08
C ARG A 49 11.43 16.31 40.02
N SER A 50 11.47 17.58 40.45
CA SER A 50 10.40 18.56 40.46
C SER A 50 9.65 18.65 39.13
N ARG A 51 8.32 18.56 39.21
CA ARG A 51 7.40 19.16 38.22
C ARG A 51 7.41 20.68 38.42
N SER A 52 7.89 21.43 37.44
CA SER A 52 7.49 22.83 37.23
C SER A 52 7.92 23.32 35.85
N SER A 53 6.97 23.95 35.15
CA SER A 53 7.14 24.94 34.08
C SER A 53 7.86 24.53 32.78
N SER A 54 7.19 23.77 31.92
CA SER A 54 7.56 23.67 30.48
C SER A 54 6.39 23.98 29.54
N GLN A 55 5.30 24.55 30.06
CA GLN A 55 4.06 24.73 29.30
C GLN A 55 3.92 26.12 28.66
N ASP A 56 4.77 27.08 29.06
CA ASP A 56 4.76 28.45 28.49
C ASP A 56 5.71 28.63 27.29
N ASP A 57 6.64 27.71 27.06
CA ASP A 57 7.57 27.78 25.91
C ASP A 57 6.99 27.17 24.62
N ALA A 58 5.97 26.32 24.72
CA ALA A 58 5.36 25.68 23.55
C ALA A 58 4.48 26.63 22.72
N ASP A 59 3.96 27.70 23.33
CA ASP A 59 3.08 28.67 22.67
C ASP A 59 3.87 29.80 21.97
N SER A 60 5.13 30.05 22.37
CA SER A 60 5.97 31.06 21.71
C SER A 60 6.58 30.57 20.39
N LEU A 61 6.84 29.27 20.26
CA LEU A 61 7.42 28.66 19.05
C LEU A 61 6.41 28.49 17.89
N ARG A 62 5.10 28.61 18.13
CA ARG A 62 4.07 28.51 17.10
C ARG A 62 3.85 29.81 16.31
N LYS A 63 4.33 30.95 16.81
CA LYS A 63 4.10 32.26 16.16
C LYS A 63 5.06 32.58 15.01
N ASP A 64 6.19 31.89 14.91
CA ASP A 64 7.21 32.11 13.89
C ASP A 64 7.40 30.90 12.95
N ALA A 65 6.32 30.17 12.65
CA ALA A 65 6.33 29.19 11.56
C ALA A 65 6.53 29.93 10.23
N ALA A 66 7.79 30.15 9.87
CA ALA A 66 8.21 30.68 8.58
C ALA A 66 7.44 29.95 7.49
N LYS A 67 6.66 30.70 6.69
CA LYS A 67 5.92 30.16 5.56
C LYS A 67 6.92 29.45 4.66
N LEU A 68 6.89 28.11 4.67
CA LEU A 68 7.71 27.30 3.77
C LEU A 68 7.51 27.80 2.34
N PRO A 69 8.57 27.85 1.52
CA PRO A 69 8.46 28.28 0.14
C PRO A 69 7.44 27.39 -0.59
N ARG A 70 6.48 28.03 -1.28
CA ARG A 70 5.55 27.30 -2.15
C ARG A 70 6.34 26.80 -3.36
N ILE A 71 6.51 25.48 -3.45
CA ILE A 71 7.07 24.83 -4.64
C ILE A 71 5.99 24.86 -5.73
N PRO A 72 6.24 25.43 -6.92
CA PRO A 72 5.28 25.41 -8.01
C PRO A 72 4.94 23.98 -8.41
N HIS A 73 3.64 23.67 -8.48
CA HIS A 73 3.18 22.39 -9.04
C HIS A 73 3.36 22.43 -10.55
N ARG A 74 4.11 21.47 -11.11
CA ARG A 74 4.25 21.29 -12.56
C ARG A 74 3.72 19.91 -12.92
N GLN A 75 2.65 19.91 -13.72
CA GLN A 75 2.08 18.68 -14.26
C GLN A 75 3.04 18.06 -15.28
N SER A 76 3.04 16.73 -15.35
CA SER A 76 3.78 16.02 -16.39
C SER A 76 3.21 16.32 -17.77
N GLU A 77 4.09 16.48 -18.77
CA GLU A 77 3.72 16.61 -20.19
C GLU A 77 3.70 15.24 -20.89
N ASP A 78 3.91 14.16 -20.13
CA ASP A 78 3.94 12.80 -20.66
C ASP A 78 2.55 12.33 -21.12
N THR A 79 2.52 11.55 -22.20
CA THR A 79 1.33 10.81 -22.64
C THR A 79 1.48 9.33 -22.30
N ILE A 80 0.37 8.58 -22.30
CA ILE A 80 0.38 7.12 -22.09
C ILE A 80 1.34 6.44 -23.07
N GLU A 81 1.31 6.82 -24.35
CA GLU A 81 2.20 6.27 -25.39
C GLU A 81 3.66 6.55 -25.05
N SER A 82 3.97 7.78 -24.64
CA SER A 82 5.33 8.16 -24.27
C SER A 82 5.84 7.40 -23.04
N LEU A 83 4.97 7.08 -22.09
CA LEU A 83 5.32 6.36 -20.86
C LEU A 83 5.51 4.86 -21.11
N ILE A 84 4.65 4.25 -21.91
CA ILE A 84 4.71 2.82 -22.26
C ILE A 84 5.90 2.52 -23.17
N ALA A 85 6.34 3.50 -23.98
CA ALA A 85 7.51 3.36 -24.84
C ALA A 85 8.86 3.39 -24.09
N LEU A 86 8.86 3.73 -22.79
CA LEU A 86 10.10 3.82 -22.01
C LEU A 86 10.64 2.44 -21.61
N ASP A 87 11.96 2.37 -21.46
CA ASP A 87 12.61 1.25 -20.81
C ASP A 87 12.13 1.12 -19.33
N PRO A 88 11.88 -0.09 -18.82
CA PRO A 88 11.42 -0.30 -17.44
C PRO A 88 12.31 0.35 -16.36
N ALA A 89 13.63 0.47 -16.58
CA ALA A 89 14.51 1.12 -15.61
C ALA A 89 14.32 2.64 -15.52
N SER A 90 13.73 3.25 -16.55
CA SER A 90 13.51 4.70 -16.64
C SER A 90 12.04 5.11 -16.52
N SER A 91 11.10 4.16 -16.63
CA SER A 91 9.67 4.47 -16.69
C SER A 91 9.08 4.83 -15.32
N TYR A 92 9.57 4.25 -14.22
CA TYR A 92 8.96 4.40 -12.90
C TYR A 92 8.78 5.85 -12.45
N GLY A 93 9.86 6.65 -12.47
CA GLY A 93 9.80 8.04 -12.01
C GLY A 93 8.88 8.93 -12.84
N ARG A 94 8.86 8.73 -14.17
CA ARG A 94 7.99 9.47 -15.09
C ARG A 94 6.52 9.07 -14.95
N ALA A 95 6.25 7.78 -14.85
CA ALA A 95 4.91 7.26 -14.57
C ALA A 95 4.41 7.77 -13.21
N ALA A 96 5.24 7.78 -12.17
CA ALA A 96 4.88 8.30 -10.86
C ALA A 96 4.51 9.79 -10.91
N ALA A 97 5.31 10.60 -11.61
CA ALA A 97 5.02 12.02 -11.77
C ALA A 97 3.73 12.27 -12.55
N TRP A 98 3.44 11.46 -13.58
CA TRP A 98 2.22 11.56 -14.36
C TRP A 98 0.98 11.08 -13.60
N LEU A 99 1.06 9.92 -12.93
CA LEU A 99 -0.02 9.31 -12.14
C LEU A 99 -0.47 10.17 -10.95
N ALA A 100 0.40 11.06 -10.45
CA ALA A 100 0.07 11.98 -9.36
C ALA A 100 -1.06 12.95 -9.76
N ASP A 101 -1.14 13.33 -11.04
CA ASP A 101 -2.15 14.24 -11.59
C ASP A 101 -3.21 13.54 -12.43
N ALA A 102 -2.99 12.29 -12.83
CA ALA A 102 -3.90 11.53 -13.68
C ALA A 102 -5.28 11.29 -13.03
N GLY A 103 -6.33 11.43 -13.83
CA GLY A 103 -7.69 11.06 -13.45
C GLY A 103 -7.92 9.55 -13.51
N GLU A 104 -9.08 9.10 -13.03
CA GLU A 104 -9.44 7.67 -13.02
C GLU A 104 -9.37 7.04 -14.43
N GLU A 105 -9.95 7.72 -15.43
CA GLU A 105 -10.00 7.21 -16.81
C GLU A 105 -8.58 7.07 -17.40
N ASP A 106 -7.70 8.03 -17.14
CA ASP A 106 -6.31 8.01 -17.59
C ASP A 106 -5.53 6.87 -16.93
N ILE A 107 -5.71 6.66 -15.61
CA ILE A 107 -5.06 5.57 -14.89
C ILE A 107 -5.56 4.21 -15.40
N ALA A 108 -6.86 4.08 -15.66
CA ALA A 108 -7.44 2.87 -16.23
C ALA A 108 -6.89 2.57 -17.63
N ALA A 109 -6.77 3.59 -18.48
CA ALA A 109 -6.18 3.48 -19.81
C ALA A 109 -4.69 3.11 -19.75
N TYR A 110 -3.93 3.72 -18.83
CA TYR A 110 -2.53 3.39 -18.61
C TYR A 110 -2.37 1.94 -18.16
N TRP A 111 -3.17 1.48 -17.20
CA TRP A 111 -3.19 0.08 -16.77
C TRP A 111 -3.49 -0.87 -17.95
N ALA A 112 -4.48 -0.54 -18.77
CA ALA A 112 -4.84 -1.36 -19.93
C ALA A 112 -3.70 -1.52 -20.93
N ALA A 113 -2.92 -0.46 -21.17
CA ALA A 113 -1.74 -0.50 -22.02
C ALA A 113 -0.56 -1.23 -21.35
N TYR A 114 -0.38 -1.04 -20.04
CA TYR A 114 0.74 -1.59 -19.26
C TYR A 114 0.62 -3.10 -19.04
N GLN A 115 -0.58 -3.60 -18.73
CA GLN A 115 -0.79 -4.98 -18.27
C GLN A 115 -0.41 -6.05 -19.32
N GLY A 116 -0.43 -5.70 -20.61
CA GLY A 116 -0.01 -6.57 -21.71
C GLY A 116 1.50 -6.67 -21.93
N GLY A 117 2.29 -5.85 -21.23
CA GLY A 117 3.74 -5.77 -21.37
C GLY A 117 4.52 -6.57 -20.33
N ARG A 118 5.82 -6.24 -20.19
CA ARG A 118 6.68 -6.80 -19.13
C ARG A 118 6.39 -6.10 -17.81
N ARG A 119 5.51 -6.69 -17.01
CA ARG A 119 5.10 -6.16 -15.71
C ARG A 119 6.19 -6.29 -14.64
N THR A 120 6.19 -5.34 -13.72
CA THR A 120 6.93 -5.36 -12.46
C THR A 120 5.96 -5.10 -11.31
N ASN A 121 6.27 -5.62 -10.13
CA ASN A 121 5.43 -5.41 -8.96
C ASN A 121 5.40 -3.93 -8.57
N ASP A 122 6.56 -3.26 -8.52
CA ASP A 122 6.66 -1.85 -8.13
C ASP A 122 5.78 -0.92 -8.97
N MET A 123 5.76 -1.12 -10.29
CA MET A 123 4.91 -0.31 -11.18
C MET A 123 3.43 -0.69 -11.03
N THR A 124 3.11 -1.97 -10.82
CA THR A 124 1.74 -2.40 -10.53
C THR A 124 1.24 -1.75 -9.23
N ASP A 125 2.04 -1.81 -8.17
CA ASP A 125 1.78 -1.17 -6.89
C ASP A 125 1.55 0.34 -7.06
N LEU A 126 2.43 1.02 -7.80
CA LEU A 126 2.32 2.45 -8.09
C LEU A 126 1.01 2.82 -8.80
N ILE A 127 0.60 2.02 -9.79
CA ILE A 127 -0.65 2.25 -10.53
C ILE A 127 -1.85 2.11 -9.58
N PHE A 128 -1.94 1.02 -8.82
CA PHE A 128 -3.08 0.78 -7.93
C PHE A 128 -3.13 1.75 -6.75
N LEU A 129 -1.97 2.15 -6.20
CA LEU A 129 -1.91 3.22 -5.20
C LEU A 129 -2.46 4.53 -5.75
N ASN A 130 -2.16 4.90 -7.00
CA ASN A 130 -2.72 6.12 -7.58
C ASN A 130 -4.18 5.97 -8.00
N TRP A 131 -4.60 4.80 -8.48
CA TRP A 131 -5.99 4.55 -8.86
C TRP A 131 -6.91 4.65 -7.63
N THR A 132 -6.55 3.97 -6.54
CA THR A 132 -7.36 3.93 -5.32
C THR A 132 -7.34 5.24 -4.54
N ARG A 133 -6.32 6.10 -4.75
CA ARG A 133 -6.32 7.49 -4.28
C ARG A 133 -7.46 8.31 -4.90
N VAL A 134 -7.76 8.07 -6.18
CA VAL A 134 -8.77 8.82 -6.94
C VAL A 134 -10.16 8.18 -6.78
N ASN A 135 -10.27 6.87 -7.04
CA ASN A 135 -11.52 6.13 -6.93
C ASN A 135 -11.26 4.65 -6.56
N PRO A 136 -11.28 4.29 -5.27
CA PRO A 136 -11.00 2.92 -4.84
C PRO A 136 -12.06 1.92 -5.31
N ARG A 137 -13.34 2.33 -5.33
CA ARG A 137 -14.45 1.48 -5.79
C ARG A 137 -14.37 1.23 -7.30
N GLY A 138 -13.99 2.25 -8.07
CA GLY A 138 -13.74 2.12 -9.50
C GLY A 138 -12.63 1.14 -9.82
N ALA A 139 -11.49 1.24 -9.11
CA ALA A 139 -10.37 0.30 -9.25
C ALA A 139 -10.77 -1.15 -8.93
N ILE A 140 -11.53 -1.36 -7.84
CA ILE A 140 -12.02 -2.69 -7.45
C ILE A 140 -12.99 -3.24 -8.51
N ALA A 141 -13.94 -2.44 -8.95
CA ALA A 141 -14.91 -2.85 -9.96
C ALA A 141 -14.23 -3.21 -11.29
N ALA A 142 -13.22 -2.43 -11.70
CA ALA A 142 -12.46 -2.69 -12.92
C ALA A 142 -11.70 -4.03 -12.86
N MET A 143 -11.21 -4.42 -11.69
CA MET A 143 -10.44 -5.65 -11.50
C MET A 143 -11.26 -6.85 -10.97
N ALA A 144 -12.57 -6.71 -10.79
CA ALA A 144 -13.40 -7.75 -10.18
C ALA A 144 -13.25 -9.10 -10.90
N GLY A 145 -12.89 -10.15 -10.16
CA GLY A 145 -12.69 -11.49 -10.70
C GLY A 145 -11.38 -11.69 -11.48
N SER A 146 -10.55 -10.66 -11.62
CA SER A 146 -9.22 -10.78 -12.20
C SER A 146 -8.21 -11.27 -11.15
N PRO A 147 -7.06 -11.84 -11.57
CA PRO A 147 -5.97 -12.15 -10.66
C PRO A 147 -5.40 -10.91 -9.95
N ASP A 148 -5.58 -9.72 -10.51
CA ASP A 148 -5.03 -8.46 -10.02
C ASP A 148 -5.95 -7.70 -9.07
N GLU A 149 -7.17 -8.21 -8.82
CA GLU A 149 -8.15 -7.59 -7.89
C GLU A 149 -7.56 -7.30 -6.50
N HIS A 150 -6.67 -8.17 -6.05
CA HIS A 150 -6.02 -8.04 -4.75
C HIS A 150 -5.23 -6.75 -4.58
N TYR A 151 -4.64 -6.20 -5.66
CA TYR A 151 -3.90 -4.93 -5.61
C TYR A 151 -4.82 -3.76 -5.29
N ALA A 152 -6.05 -3.72 -5.82
CA ALA A 152 -6.99 -2.64 -5.54
C ALA A 152 -7.41 -2.62 -4.06
N TRP A 153 -7.65 -3.79 -3.46
CA TRP A 153 -7.99 -3.90 -2.05
C TRP A 153 -6.81 -3.55 -1.13
N TRP A 154 -5.62 -4.04 -1.45
CA TRP A 154 -4.39 -3.70 -0.73
C TRP A 154 -4.09 -2.19 -0.80
N ALA A 155 -4.17 -1.59 -1.99
CA ALA A 155 -3.85 -0.19 -2.21
C ALA A 155 -4.86 0.76 -1.56
N TRP A 156 -6.16 0.39 -1.52
CA TRP A 156 -7.14 1.19 -0.80
C TRP A 156 -6.82 1.29 0.69
N ALA A 157 -6.34 0.21 1.30
CA ALA A 157 -5.92 0.24 2.71
C ALA A 157 -4.83 1.28 2.99
N ALA A 158 -3.99 1.62 1.99
CA ALA A 158 -2.98 2.68 2.12
C ALA A 158 -3.60 4.06 2.35
N HIS A 159 -4.75 4.35 1.74
CA HIS A 159 -5.40 5.67 1.78
C HIS A 159 -6.49 5.79 2.84
N ASP A 160 -7.26 4.72 3.05
CA ASP A 160 -8.37 4.70 4.00
C ASP A 160 -8.44 3.32 4.69
N PRO A 161 -7.63 3.11 5.74
CA PRO A 161 -7.55 1.81 6.42
C PRO A 161 -8.89 1.35 7.00
N LYS A 162 -9.66 2.29 7.56
CA LYS A 162 -10.96 1.99 8.20
C LYS A 162 -12.03 1.68 7.15
N GLY A 163 -12.12 2.50 6.10
CA GLY A 163 -13.09 2.30 5.02
C GLY A 163 -12.83 1.02 4.22
N ALA A 164 -11.58 0.76 3.86
CA ALA A 164 -11.20 -0.45 3.14
C ALA A 164 -11.54 -1.72 3.93
N LEU A 165 -11.25 -1.75 5.24
CA LEU A 165 -11.55 -2.90 6.09
C LEU A 165 -13.06 -3.11 6.25
N ALA A 166 -13.80 -2.04 6.53
CA ALA A 166 -15.25 -2.11 6.69
C ALA A 166 -15.93 -2.59 5.40
N GLU A 167 -15.52 -2.07 4.24
CA GLU A 167 -16.06 -2.49 2.94
C GLU A 167 -15.72 -3.96 2.65
N ALA A 168 -14.46 -4.38 2.82
CA ALA A 168 -14.07 -5.77 2.57
C ALA A 168 -14.84 -6.77 3.45
N MET A 169 -15.00 -6.45 4.74
CA MET A 169 -15.79 -7.28 5.65
C MET A 169 -17.27 -7.36 5.27
N ALA A 170 -17.82 -6.29 4.69
CA ALA A 170 -19.23 -6.21 4.32
C ALA A 170 -19.54 -6.86 2.97
N THR A 171 -18.67 -6.69 1.97
CA THR A 171 -19.00 -7.00 0.57
C THR A 171 -18.10 -8.06 -0.06
N ASN A 172 -16.89 -8.28 0.46
CA ASN A 172 -15.96 -9.25 -0.11
C ASN A 172 -15.00 -9.86 0.94
N PRO A 173 -15.49 -10.80 1.78
CA PRO A 173 -14.70 -11.39 2.87
C PRO A 173 -13.39 -12.03 2.43
N ASP A 174 -13.31 -12.56 1.21
CA ASP A 174 -12.10 -13.16 0.65
C ASP A 174 -10.95 -12.14 0.50
N ARG A 175 -11.29 -10.85 0.43
CA ARG A 175 -10.34 -9.75 0.26
C ARG A 175 -9.90 -9.09 1.56
N VAL A 176 -10.46 -9.50 2.70
CA VAL A 176 -10.05 -9.03 4.03
C VAL A 176 -8.56 -9.31 4.27
N ASN A 177 -8.03 -10.43 3.77
CA ASN A 177 -6.60 -10.71 3.83
C ASN A 177 -5.77 -9.65 3.08
N ASN A 178 -6.19 -9.24 1.88
CA ASN A 178 -5.46 -8.23 1.11
C ASN A 178 -5.47 -6.87 1.78
N VAL A 179 -6.63 -6.46 2.34
CA VAL A 179 -6.74 -5.23 3.12
C VAL A 179 -5.87 -5.28 4.36
N THR A 180 -5.96 -6.35 5.16
CA THR A 180 -5.18 -6.47 6.41
C THR A 180 -3.68 -6.50 6.18
N TRP A 181 -3.20 -7.10 5.09
CA TRP A 181 -1.80 -6.93 4.67
C TRP A 181 -1.45 -5.45 4.49
N GLY A 182 -2.26 -4.71 3.72
CA GLY A 182 -2.07 -3.28 3.50
C GLY A 182 -2.11 -2.46 4.80
N LEU A 183 -2.97 -2.82 5.76
CA LEU A 183 -3.01 -2.19 7.08
C LEU A 183 -1.68 -2.34 7.82
N GLY A 184 -1.11 -3.54 7.84
CA GLY A 184 0.20 -3.75 8.46
C GLY A 184 1.32 -3.02 7.73
N GLU A 185 1.28 -3.03 6.40
CA GLU A 185 2.31 -2.40 5.56
C GLU A 185 2.34 -0.88 5.68
N PHE A 186 1.17 -0.23 5.70
CA PHE A 186 1.07 1.23 5.59
C PHE A 186 0.72 1.93 6.90
N HIS A 187 0.09 1.23 7.85
CA HIS A 187 -0.47 1.82 9.08
C HIS A 187 -0.10 1.03 10.33
N PRO A 188 1.20 0.89 10.65
CA PRO A 188 1.64 0.06 11.77
C PRO A 188 1.10 0.50 13.14
N GLU A 189 1.04 1.81 13.40
CA GLU A 189 0.43 2.36 14.62
C GLU A 189 -1.06 1.98 14.72
N TRP A 190 -1.82 2.22 13.66
CA TRP A 190 -3.24 1.87 13.61
C TRP A 190 -3.46 0.36 13.83
N LEU A 191 -2.60 -0.47 13.23
CA LEU A 191 -2.67 -1.92 13.40
C LEU A 191 -2.51 -2.31 14.87
N ARG A 192 -1.51 -1.76 15.58
CA ARG A 192 -1.29 -2.05 17.01
C ARG A 192 -2.53 -1.72 17.86
N GLU A 193 -3.14 -0.57 17.62
CA GLU A 193 -4.32 -0.11 18.38
C GLU A 193 -5.60 -0.90 18.07
N ASN A 194 -5.68 -1.56 16.91
CA ASN A 194 -6.92 -2.15 16.40
C ASN A 194 -6.80 -3.64 16.07
N PHE A 195 -5.68 -4.28 16.39
CA PHE A 195 -5.40 -5.67 16.02
C PHE A 195 -6.48 -6.66 16.47
N ASP A 196 -6.97 -6.51 17.69
CA ASP A 196 -8.02 -7.38 18.22
C ASP A 196 -9.39 -7.21 17.55
N LYS A 197 -9.58 -6.10 16.82
CA LYS A 197 -10.79 -5.86 16.03
C LYS A 197 -10.72 -6.55 14.67
N LEU A 198 -9.54 -7.02 14.25
CA LEU A 198 -9.41 -7.76 13.01
C LEU A 198 -9.96 -9.18 13.15
N PRO A 199 -10.59 -9.73 12.09
CA PRO A 199 -10.95 -11.14 12.03
C PRO A 199 -9.74 -12.02 12.30
N GLU A 200 -9.89 -13.05 13.14
CA GLU A 200 -8.79 -13.90 13.59
C GLU A 200 -7.97 -14.48 12.43
N HIS A 201 -8.64 -14.96 11.38
CA HIS A 201 -7.99 -15.53 10.19
C HIS A 201 -7.12 -14.53 9.40
N ALA A 202 -7.33 -13.23 9.57
CA ALA A 202 -6.64 -12.17 8.83
C ALA A 202 -5.49 -11.53 9.63
N ARG A 203 -5.44 -11.75 10.94
CA ARG A 203 -4.42 -11.18 11.85
C ARG A 203 -2.99 -11.52 11.42
N SER A 204 -2.73 -12.78 11.07
CA SER A 204 -1.40 -13.21 10.60
C SER A 204 -0.97 -12.46 9.33
N ASN A 205 -1.91 -12.12 8.44
CA ASN A 205 -1.60 -11.39 7.23
C ASN A 205 -1.25 -9.92 7.52
N ALA A 206 -1.88 -9.32 8.53
CA ALA A 206 -1.53 -7.99 9.01
C ALA A 206 -0.11 -7.93 9.58
N ILE A 207 0.27 -8.91 10.41
CA ILE A 207 1.64 -9.02 10.94
C ILE A 207 2.67 -9.15 9.79
N ARG A 208 2.38 -9.98 8.78
CA ARG A 208 3.25 -10.10 7.60
C ARG A 208 3.39 -8.80 6.81
N GLY A 209 2.32 -8.01 6.70
CA GLY A 209 2.37 -6.67 6.12
C GLY A 209 3.32 -5.75 6.88
N MET A 210 3.21 -5.72 8.21
CA MET A 210 4.09 -4.93 9.09
C MET A 210 5.56 -5.31 8.98
N MET A 211 5.87 -6.57 8.67
CA MET A 211 7.23 -7.04 8.45
C MET A 211 7.87 -6.53 7.14
N LYS A 212 7.07 -6.04 6.17
CA LYS A 212 7.58 -5.69 4.84
C LYS A 212 8.51 -4.47 4.88
N TRP A 213 8.16 -3.46 5.67
CA TRP A 213 8.93 -2.22 5.78
C TRP A 213 9.21 -1.88 7.24
N PRO A 214 10.39 -1.33 7.56
CA PRO A 214 10.64 -0.85 8.91
C PRO A 214 9.71 0.34 9.21
N ASP A 215 9.01 0.28 10.34
CA ASP A 215 8.27 1.43 10.88
C ASP A 215 9.29 2.53 11.22
N ARG A 216 9.24 3.63 10.44
CA ARG A 216 10.16 4.76 10.62
C ARG A 216 9.74 5.69 11.75
N GLN A 217 8.52 5.56 12.25
CA GLN A 217 7.98 6.38 13.32
C GLN A 217 8.21 5.71 14.68
N ASP A 218 7.97 4.40 14.76
CA ASP A 218 8.10 3.60 15.98
C ASP A 218 8.59 2.16 15.69
N PRO A 219 9.89 1.99 15.37
CA PRO A 219 10.46 0.69 15.03
C PRO A 219 10.48 -0.28 16.23
N GLU A 220 10.69 0.23 17.46
CA GLU A 220 10.72 -0.60 18.67
C GLU A 220 9.32 -1.12 19.02
N GLY A 221 8.30 -0.25 19.00
CA GLY A 221 6.93 -0.67 19.25
C GLY A 221 6.41 -1.66 18.20
N SER A 222 6.78 -1.49 16.94
CA SER A 222 6.49 -2.50 15.90
C SER A 222 7.17 -3.83 16.17
N LEU A 223 8.44 -3.82 16.57
CA LEU A 223 9.19 -5.04 16.85
C LEU A 223 8.63 -5.80 18.06
N ASP A 224 8.31 -5.10 19.15
CA ASP A 224 7.76 -5.74 20.35
C ASP A 224 6.37 -6.31 20.08
N PHE A 225 5.52 -5.57 19.37
CA PHE A 225 4.22 -6.07 18.93
C PHE A 225 4.33 -7.35 18.08
N MET A 226 5.29 -7.43 17.14
CA MET A 226 5.53 -8.63 16.33
C MET A 226 6.13 -9.81 17.11
N LYS A 227 6.69 -9.60 18.31
CA LYS A 227 7.15 -10.71 19.17
C LYS A 227 6.00 -11.30 19.97
N GLU A 228 4.98 -10.50 20.27
CA GLU A 228 3.81 -10.90 21.04
C GLU A 228 2.77 -11.68 20.22
N HIS A 229 2.77 -11.53 18.89
CA HIS A 229 1.78 -12.06 17.96
C HIS A 229 2.38 -12.89 16.83
#